data_AF-A0A7S2UEC1-F1
#
_entry.id   AF-A0A7S2UEC1-F1
#
_cell.length_a   1.000
_cell.length_b   1.000
_cell.length_c   1.000
_cell.angle_alpha   90.00
_cell.angle_beta   90.00
_cell.angle_gamma   90.00
#
_symmetry.space_group_name_H-M   'P 1'
#
loop_
_entity.id
_entity.type
_entity.pdbx_description
1 polymer ?
#
loop_
_entity_poly.entity_id
_entity_poly.type
_entity_poly.pdbx_seq_one_letter_code
_entity_poly.pdbx_strand_id
1 'polypeptide(L)'
;MEANMEKLLKNGIAQGFCNICYALAISDFGKQHIKLLVEMWNRAVQMDVSNSSKEMLSQLAQVEAFMKADRIDLEEPPSELRLRMVSIVEKDNTVSRSHAQISGMLTKLGFIHENEVPPLEEWVMGSMLAIDMACPKQKIAIEFDGPSHYLKSVGTGDVTRLENGATKAKRRFLERVGWKVINLNYQDWIEVRHNKSEGILFLKKKLSDAGVKL
;
A
#
# COMPACT_ATOMS: atom_id res chain seq x y z
N MET A 1 17.38 -21.42 16.26
CA MET A 1 16.24 -20.59 15.81
C MET A 1 15.08 -20.65 16.80
N GLU A 2 14.72 -21.85 17.26
CA GLU A 2 13.64 -22.10 18.24
C GLU A 2 13.83 -21.35 19.57
N ALA A 3 15.03 -21.37 20.18
CA ALA A 3 15.29 -20.68 21.44
C ALA A 3 15.10 -19.14 21.37
N ASN A 4 15.39 -18.53 20.22
CA ASN A 4 15.17 -17.10 20.01
C ASN A 4 13.68 -16.78 19.78
N MET A 5 12.96 -17.70 19.12
CA MET A 5 11.51 -17.59 18.93
C MET A 5 10.77 -17.70 20.27
N GLU A 6 11.13 -18.66 21.12
CA GLU A 6 10.54 -18.77 22.46
C GLU A 6 10.78 -17.54 23.32
N LYS A 7 11.98 -16.95 23.25
CA LYS A 7 12.31 -15.73 23.99
C LYS A 7 11.50 -14.53 23.50
N LEU A 8 11.29 -14.41 22.19
CA LEU A 8 10.42 -13.40 21.59
C LEU A 8 8.96 -13.61 22.02
N LEU A 9 8.46 -14.85 21.97
CA LEU A 9 7.09 -15.18 22.36
C LEU A 9 6.80 -14.93 23.85
N LYS A 10 7.83 -14.98 24.71
CA LYS A 10 7.73 -14.70 26.15
C LYS A 10 7.85 -13.22 26.52
N ASN A 11 8.69 -12.46 25.81
CA ASN A 11 9.05 -11.09 26.21
C ASN A 11 8.68 -10.01 25.19
N GLY A 12 8.06 -10.38 24.07
CA GLY A 12 7.68 -9.46 23.01
C GLY A 12 6.57 -8.51 23.44
N ILE A 13 6.58 -7.30 22.86
CA ILE A 13 5.52 -6.31 23.00
C ILE A 13 4.65 -6.28 21.74
N ALA A 14 3.42 -5.75 21.83
CA ALA A 14 2.46 -5.72 20.72
C ALA A 14 3.03 -5.08 19.46
N GLN A 15 3.75 -3.96 19.59
CA GLN A 15 4.43 -3.30 18.46
C GLN A 15 5.47 -4.21 17.80
N GLY A 16 6.20 -5.02 18.57
CA GLY A 16 7.20 -5.95 18.05
C GLY A 16 6.57 -7.06 17.21
N PHE A 17 5.49 -7.66 17.71
CA PHE A 17 4.73 -8.66 16.96
C PHE A 17 4.09 -8.06 15.70
N CYS A 18 3.51 -6.85 15.80
CA CYS A 18 2.98 -6.11 14.65
C CYS A 18 4.05 -5.86 13.58
N ASN A 19 5.22 -5.35 13.97
CA ASN A 19 6.31 -5.07 13.03
C ASN A 19 6.76 -6.33 12.28
N ILE A 20 6.87 -7.47 12.99
CA ILE A 20 7.25 -8.75 12.37
C ILE A 20 6.13 -9.24 11.45
N CYS A 21 4.89 -9.20 11.91
CA CYS A 21 3.72 -9.60 11.13
C CYS A 21 3.61 -8.79 9.83
N TYR A 22 3.74 -7.46 9.93
CA TYR A 22 3.75 -6.54 8.80
C TYR A 22 4.93 -6.79 7.86
N ALA A 23 6.14 -6.96 8.39
CA ALA A 23 7.32 -7.27 7.58
C ALA A 23 7.13 -8.56 6.78
N LEU A 24 6.55 -9.60 7.40
CA LEU A 24 6.20 -10.85 6.71
C LEU A 24 5.17 -10.60 5.61
N ALA A 25 4.10 -9.86 5.90
CA ALA A 25 3.02 -9.58 4.94
C ALA A 25 3.47 -8.77 3.72
N ILE A 26 4.35 -7.77 3.90
CA ILE A 26 4.85 -6.95 2.79
C ILE A 26 5.99 -7.61 2.02
N SER A 27 6.63 -8.62 2.60
CA SER A 27 7.69 -9.38 1.93
C SER A 27 7.13 -10.40 0.94
N ASP A 28 7.89 -10.71 -0.10
CA ASP A 28 7.58 -11.85 -0.99
C ASP A 28 7.74 -13.21 -0.27
N PHE A 29 8.27 -13.22 0.97
CA PHE A 29 8.49 -14.41 1.79
C PHE A 29 7.30 -14.77 2.69
N GLY A 30 6.33 -13.87 2.89
CA GLY A 30 5.21 -14.08 3.81
C GLY A 30 4.43 -15.37 3.53
N LYS A 31 4.24 -15.73 2.25
CA LYS A 31 3.57 -16.97 1.85
C LYS A 31 4.34 -18.23 2.25
N GLN A 32 5.67 -18.16 2.28
CA GLN A 32 6.52 -19.28 2.69
C GLN A 32 6.50 -19.48 4.22
N HIS A 33 6.12 -18.44 4.96
CA HIS A 33 6.10 -18.41 6.42
C HIS A 33 4.71 -18.10 6.97
N ILE A 34 3.66 -18.56 6.31
CA ILE A 34 2.28 -18.18 6.66
C ILE A 34 1.91 -18.56 8.10
N LYS A 35 2.37 -19.72 8.57
CA LYS A 35 2.17 -20.15 9.96
C LYS A 35 2.75 -19.16 10.97
N LEU A 36 3.93 -18.61 10.67
CA LEU A 36 4.56 -17.60 11.50
C LEU A 36 3.79 -16.29 11.45
N LEU A 37 3.35 -15.85 10.25
CA LEU A 37 2.55 -14.64 10.11
C LEU A 37 1.27 -14.72 10.94
N VAL A 38 0.53 -15.82 10.85
CA VAL A 38 -0.70 -16.05 11.61
C VAL A 38 -0.44 -16.06 13.12
N GLU A 39 0.63 -16.73 13.58
CA GLU A 39 0.99 -16.69 15.01
C GLU A 39 1.32 -15.27 15.47
N MET A 40 2.08 -14.50 14.67
CA MET A 40 2.40 -13.11 15.01
C MET A 40 1.16 -12.21 14.99
N TRP A 41 0.22 -12.44 14.08
CA TRP A 41 -1.07 -11.75 14.03
C TRP A 41 -1.87 -12.00 15.30
N ASN A 42 -2.11 -13.27 15.64
CA ASN A 42 -2.90 -13.65 16.82
C ASN A 42 -2.31 -13.03 18.09
N ARG A 43 -0.98 -13.02 18.22
CA ARG A 43 -0.32 -12.31 19.34
C ARG A 43 -0.53 -10.81 19.29
N ALA A 44 -0.33 -10.17 18.14
CA ALA A 44 -0.43 -8.72 18.02
C ALA A 44 -1.83 -8.19 18.35
N VAL A 45 -2.89 -8.90 17.95
CA VAL A 45 -4.29 -8.47 18.15
C VAL A 45 -4.84 -8.79 19.54
N GLN A 46 -4.26 -9.75 20.25
CA GLN A 46 -4.70 -10.16 21.59
C GLN A 46 -3.98 -9.43 22.74
N MET A 47 -2.93 -8.66 22.45
CA MET A 47 -2.22 -7.88 23.46
C MET A 47 -2.96 -6.60 23.84
N ASP A 48 -2.61 -6.00 24.98
CA ASP A 48 -3.11 -4.68 25.35
C ASP A 48 -2.66 -3.65 24.31
N VAL A 49 -3.66 -3.12 23.59
CA VAL A 49 -3.50 -2.15 22.51
C VAL A 49 -3.88 -0.74 22.95
N SER A 50 -4.23 -0.50 24.22
CA SER A 50 -4.63 0.84 24.72
C SER A 50 -3.71 1.97 24.24
N ASN A 51 -2.41 1.72 24.14
CA ASN A 51 -1.39 2.68 23.67
C ASN A 51 -0.89 2.45 22.23
N SER A 52 -1.66 1.78 21.35
CA SER A 52 -1.28 1.56 19.95
C SER A 52 -1.06 2.86 19.19
N SER A 53 0.10 2.95 18.53
CA SER A 53 0.46 4.04 17.64
C SER A 53 -0.37 4.02 16.34
N LYS A 54 -0.49 5.16 15.66
CA LYS A 54 -1.12 5.24 14.32
C LYS A 54 -0.43 4.31 13.32
N GLU A 55 0.90 4.21 13.41
CA GLU A 55 1.71 3.31 12.58
C GLU A 55 1.33 1.84 12.81
N MET A 56 1.24 1.40 14.07
CA MET A 56 0.83 0.03 14.41
C MET A 56 -0.57 -0.29 13.85
N LEU A 57 -1.53 0.60 14.08
CA LEU A 57 -2.90 0.42 13.61
C LEU A 57 -2.94 0.34 12.07
N SER A 58 -2.15 1.16 11.38
CA SER A 58 -2.03 1.16 9.91
C SER A 58 -1.44 -0.15 9.39
N GLN A 59 -0.39 -0.63 10.05
CA GLN A 59 0.25 -1.90 9.69
C GLN A 59 -0.69 -3.08 9.88
N LEU A 60 -1.45 -3.14 10.99
CA LEU A 60 -2.46 -4.19 11.21
C LEU A 60 -3.55 -4.17 10.14
N ALA A 61 -4.09 -2.99 9.82
CA ALA A 61 -5.11 -2.86 8.78
C ALA A 61 -4.60 -3.33 7.40
N GLN A 62 -3.35 -3.01 7.07
CA GLN A 62 -2.71 -3.47 5.84
C GLN A 62 -2.49 -4.99 5.84
N VAL A 63 -2.02 -5.58 6.94
CA VAL A 63 -1.89 -7.04 7.06
C VAL A 63 -3.23 -7.73 6.83
N GLU A 64 -4.30 -7.26 7.48
CA GLU A 64 -5.65 -7.80 7.31
C GLU A 64 -6.09 -7.75 5.84
N ALA A 65 -5.92 -6.59 5.19
CA ALA A 65 -6.27 -6.40 3.78
C ALA A 65 -5.47 -7.33 2.85
N PHE A 66 -4.16 -7.46 3.06
CA PHE A 66 -3.30 -8.30 2.24
C PHE A 66 -3.63 -9.79 2.41
N MET A 67 -3.84 -10.26 3.64
CA MET A 67 -4.18 -11.67 3.89
C MET A 67 -5.57 -12.01 3.37
N LYS A 68 -6.54 -11.11 3.52
CA LYS A 68 -7.88 -11.28 2.95
C LYS A 68 -7.84 -11.37 1.42
N ALA A 69 -7.03 -10.53 0.75
CA ALA A 69 -6.83 -10.63 -0.70
C ALA A 69 -6.17 -11.96 -1.10
N ASP A 70 -5.30 -12.51 -0.26
CA ASP A 70 -4.70 -13.84 -0.42
C ASP A 70 -5.61 -15.00 0.01
N ARG A 71 -6.85 -14.74 0.45
CA ARG A 71 -7.81 -15.73 0.98
C ARG A 71 -7.27 -16.51 2.16
N ILE A 72 -6.55 -15.81 3.03
CA ILE A 72 -6.00 -16.32 4.27
C ILE A 72 -6.85 -15.71 5.39
N ASP A 73 -7.56 -16.58 6.09
CA ASP A 73 -8.37 -16.19 7.23
C ASP A 73 -7.46 -15.92 8.44
N LEU A 74 -7.58 -14.70 8.97
CA LEU A 74 -6.92 -14.28 10.19
C LEU A 74 -7.93 -14.25 11.34
N GLU A 75 -7.44 -14.37 12.57
CA GLU A 75 -8.29 -14.20 13.75
C GLU A 75 -8.86 -12.78 13.82
N GLU A 76 -10.15 -12.66 14.15
CA GLU A 76 -10.81 -11.36 14.26
C GLU A 76 -10.20 -10.54 15.42
N PRO A 77 -9.76 -9.30 15.18
CA PRO A 77 -9.28 -8.44 16.25
C PRO A 77 -10.42 -8.09 17.23
N PRO A 78 -10.13 -7.90 18.53
CA PRO A 78 -11.10 -7.42 19.50
C PRO A 78 -11.79 -6.13 19.02
N SER A 79 -13.09 -5.96 19.35
CA SER A 79 -13.89 -4.85 18.82
C SER A 79 -13.27 -3.47 19.06
N GLU A 80 -12.64 -3.26 20.23
CA GLU A 80 -11.94 -2.01 20.55
C GLU A 80 -10.76 -1.74 19.60
N LEU A 81 -9.95 -2.76 19.31
CA LEU A 81 -8.86 -2.66 18.34
C LEU A 81 -9.41 -2.39 16.94
N ARG A 82 -10.48 -3.09 16.55
CA ARG A 82 -11.13 -2.92 15.24
C ARG A 82 -11.64 -1.49 15.05
N LEU A 83 -12.30 -0.91 16.07
CA LEU A 83 -12.76 0.48 16.02
C LEU A 83 -11.62 1.47 15.81
N ARG A 84 -10.46 1.23 16.44
CA ARG A 84 -9.27 2.07 16.28
C ARG A 84 -8.58 1.90 14.95
N MET A 85 -8.54 0.67 14.43
CA MET A 85 -8.07 0.42 13.06
C MET A 85 -8.96 1.15 12.05
N VAL A 86 -10.28 1.22 12.28
CA VAL A 86 -11.21 2.00 11.45
C VAL A 86 -10.98 3.50 11.61
N SER A 87 -10.76 4.01 12.82
CA SER A 87 -10.63 5.46 13.03
C SER A 87 -9.41 6.08 12.32
N ILE A 88 -8.34 5.31 12.10
CA ILE A 88 -7.14 5.82 11.39
C ILE A 88 -7.32 5.88 9.87
N VAL A 89 -8.41 5.32 9.35
CA VAL A 89 -8.79 5.36 7.93
C VAL A 89 -9.26 6.77 7.52
N GLU A 90 -9.57 7.64 8.49
CA GLU A 90 -9.92 9.03 8.24
C GLU A 90 -8.74 9.76 7.56
N LYS A 91 -8.96 10.11 6.28
CA LYS A 91 -7.95 10.59 5.34
C LYS A 91 -7.32 11.92 5.77
N ASP A 92 -5.99 11.98 5.69
CA ASP A 92 -5.26 13.22 5.47
C ASP A 92 -5.33 13.53 3.96
N ASN A 93 -6.32 14.35 3.55
CA ASN A 93 -6.66 14.64 2.15
C ASN A 93 -5.67 15.61 1.45
N THR A 94 -4.40 15.61 1.83
CA THR A 94 -3.41 16.51 1.23
C THR A 94 -2.99 15.97 -0.15
N VAL A 95 -3.82 16.24 -1.17
CA VAL A 95 -3.50 15.94 -2.57
C VAL A 95 -2.23 16.69 -2.97
N SER A 96 -1.18 15.95 -3.36
CA SER A 96 0.07 16.57 -3.75
C SER A 96 -0.08 17.39 -5.05
N ARG A 97 0.79 18.38 -5.26
CA ARG A 97 0.79 19.14 -6.53
C ARG A 97 0.99 18.23 -7.75
N SER A 98 1.84 17.21 -7.63
CA SER A 98 2.08 16.23 -8.69
C SER A 98 0.82 15.43 -9.00
N HIS A 99 0.10 14.99 -7.96
CA HIS A 99 -1.18 14.29 -8.12
C HIS A 99 -2.18 15.13 -8.91
N ALA A 100 -2.42 16.36 -8.48
CA ALA A 100 -3.35 17.27 -9.16
C ALA A 100 -2.94 17.53 -10.62
N GLN A 101 -1.63 17.66 -10.87
CA GLN A 101 -1.09 17.85 -12.21
C GLN A 101 -1.32 16.63 -13.11
N ILE A 102 -1.04 15.41 -12.61
CA ILE A 102 -1.22 14.16 -13.34
C ILE A 102 -2.71 13.94 -13.62
N SER A 103 -3.58 14.04 -12.60
CA SER A 103 -5.04 13.92 -12.76
C SER A 103 -5.57 14.90 -13.81
N GLY A 104 -5.17 16.17 -13.74
CA GLY A 104 -5.58 17.18 -14.73
C GLY A 104 -5.04 16.95 -16.15
N MET A 105 -3.95 16.20 -16.33
CA MET A 105 -3.45 15.78 -17.65
C MET A 105 -4.17 14.53 -18.16
N LEU A 106 -4.47 13.57 -17.29
CA LEU A 106 -5.29 12.39 -17.61
C LEU A 106 -6.67 12.78 -18.13
N THR A 107 -7.33 13.76 -17.48
CA THR A 107 -8.61 14.29 -17.96
C THR A 107 -8.51 14.88 -19.37
N LYS A 108 -7.41 15.60 -19.68
CA LYS A 108 -7.18 16.18 -21.01
C LYS A 108 -6.92 15.11 -22.08
N LEU A 109 -6.40 13.96 -21.68
CA LEU A 109 -6.22 12.79 -22.56
C LEU A 109 -7.52 12.02 -22.81
N GLY A 110 -8.62 12.38 -22.16
CA GLY A 110 -9.89 11.63 -22.23
C GLY A 110 -9.96 10.44 -21.28
N PHE A 111 -8.97 10.25 -20.40
CA PHE A 111 -9.01 9.20 -19.39
C PHE A 111 -9.96 9.58 -18.25
N ILE A 112 -11.15 8.99 -18.25
CA ILE A 112 -12.17 9.17 -17.21
C ILE A 112 -11.73 8.42 -15.95
N HIS A 113 -11.47 9.17 -14.87
CA HIS A 113 -10.97 8.63 -13.61
C HIS A 113 -11.51 9.39 -12.40
N GLU A 114 -11.40 8.75 -11.25
CA GLU A 114 -11.69 9.26 -9.91
C GLU A 114 -10.39 9.27 -9.10
N ASN A 115 -10.26 10.20 -8.14
CA ASN A 115 -9.08 10.30 -7.29
C ASN A 115 -9.32 9.59 -5.95
N GLU A 116 -8.26 9.01 -5.38
CA GLU A 116 -8.26 8.44 -4.02
C GLU A 116 -9.34 7.37 -3.79
N VAL A 117 -9.47 6.46 -4.76
CA VAL A 117 -10.53 5.44 -4.80
C VAL A 117 -10.16 4.25 -3.93
N PRO A 118 -11.04 3.78 -3.02
CA PRO A 118 -10.78 2.56 -2.28
C PRO A 118 -10.64 1.37 -3.24
N PRO A 119 -9.63 0.49 -3.09
CA PRO A 119 -9.44 -0.67 -3.95
C PRO A 119 -10.63 -1.62 -4.00
N LEU A 120 -11.39 -1.68 -2.89
CA LEU A 120 -12.58 -2.48 -2.69
C LEU A 120 -13.59 -1.69 -1.84
N GLU A 121 -14.79 -1.44 -2.38
CA GLU A 121 -15.82 -0.62 -1.72
C GLU A 121 -16.29 -1.20 -0.38
N GLU A 122 -16.40 -2.52 -0.29
CA GLU A 122 -16.87 -3.20 0.91
C GLU A 122 -15.81 -3.36 2.01
N TRP A 123 -14.53 -3.01 1.76
CA TRP A 123 -13.43 -3.23 2.70
C TRP A 123 -12.93 -1.93 3.28
N VAL A 124 -13.47 -1.56 4.46
CA VAL A 124 -13.07 -0.35 5.19
C VAL A 124 -11.56 -0.27 5.38
N MET A 125 -10.89 -1.37 5.74
CA MET A 125 -9.43 -1.41 5.90
C MET A 125 -8.68 -1.18 4.58
N GLY A 126 -9.26 -1.63 3.45
CA GLY A 126 -8.67 -1.43 2.13
C GLY A 126 -8.61 0.03 1.70
N SER A 127 -9.45 0.90 2.25
CA SER A 127 -9.44 2.32 1.91
C SER A 127 -8.21 3.09 2.41
N MET A 128 -7.43 2.52 3.35
CA MET A 128 -6.07 2.98 3.67
C MET A 128 -5.09 2.82 2.51
N LEU A 129 -5.40 1.92 1.59
CA LEU A 129 -4.64 1.62 0.38
C LEU A 129 -5.31 2.28 -0.83
N ALA A 130 -5.95 3.44 -0.64
CA ALA A 130 -6.59 4.20 -1.70
C ALA A 130 -5.69 4.32 -2.93
N ILE A 131 -6.29 4.11 -4.09
CA ILE A 131 -5.65 4.25 -5.39
C ILE A 131 -5.63 5.73 -5.73
N ASP A 132 -4.46 6.28 -6.03
CA ASP A 132 -4.30 7.71 -6.27
C ASP A 132 -5.27 8.21 -7.36
N MET A 133 -5.32 7.50 -8.49
CA MET A 133 -6.24 7.75 -9.61
C MET A 133 -6.74 6.42 -10.19
N ALA A 134 -8.06 6.22 -10.30
CA ALA A 134 -8.62 4.96 -10.79
C ALA A 134 -9.71 5.17 -11.84
N CYS A 135 -9.83 4.23 -12.78
CA CYS A 135 -11.00 4.04 -13.63
C CYS A 135 -11.72 2.75 -13.18
N PRO A 136 -12.70 2.83 -12.25
CA PRO A 136 -13.33 1.63 -11.67
C PRO A 136 -14.00 0.75 -12.71
N LYS A 137 -14.67 1.36 -13.70
CA LYS A 137 -15.34 0.66 -14.80
C LYS A 137 -14.42 -0.27 -15.58
N GLN A 138 -13.14 0.10 -15.73
CA GLN A 138 -12.14 -0.68 -16.47
C GLN A 138 -11.18 -1.43 -15.54
N LYS A 139 -11.33 -1.32 -14.21
CA LYS A 139 -10.37 -1.80 -13.21
C LYS A 139 -8.93 -1.39 -13.53
N ILE A 140 -8.72 -0.12 -13.87
CA ILE A 140 -7.38 0.46 -14.06
C ILE A 140 -7.04 1.34 -12.87
N ALA A 141 -5.91 1.08 -12.25
CA ALA A 141 -5.32 1.86 -11.17
C ALA A 141 -4.07 2.59 -11.68
N ILE A 142 -3.94 3.87 -11.38
CA ILE A 142 -2.75 4.69 -11.64
C ILE A 142 -2.22 5.13 -10.28
N GLU A 143 -0.99 4.73 -9.98
CA GLU A 143 -0.27 5.04 -8.75
C GLU A 143 0.89 5.98 -9.07
N PHE A 144 1.01 7.10 -8.36
CA PHE A 144 2.14 8.01 -8.44
C PHE A 144 3.08 7.81 -7.24
N ASP A 145 4.15 7.06 -7.48
CA ASP A 145 5.11 6.72 -6.44
C ASP A 145 6.13 7.86 -6.25
N GLY A 146 5.97 8.64 -5.19
CA GLY A 146 6.92 9.69 -4.78
C GLY A 146 8.27 9.14 -4.27
N PRO A 147 9.26 9.99 -3.93
CA PRO A 147 10.58 9.53 -3.50
C PRO A 147 10.62 8.57 -2.30
N SER A 148 9.65 8.67 -1.38
CA SER A 148 9.52 7.79 -0.21
C SER A 148 9.16 6.34 -0.56
N HIS A 149 8.64 6.11 -1.78
CA HIS A 149 8.21 4.79 -2.25
C HIS A 149 9.39 3.91 -2.70
N TYR A 150 10.61 4.45 -2.66
CA TYR A 150 11.83 3.80 -3.15
C TYR A 150 12.87 3.65 -2.03
N LEU A 151 13.73 2.65 -2.17
CA LEU A 151 14.87 2.43 -1.28
C LEU A 151 15.91 3.53 -1.46
N LYS A 152 16.65 3.81 -0.39
CA LYS A 152 17.80 4.71 -0.40
C LYS A 152 19.10 3.92 -0.34
N SER A 153 20.11 4.36 -1.10
CA SER A 153 21.46 3.82 -1.02
C SER A 153 22.06 4.02 0.37
N VAL A 154 22.62 2.95 0.93
CA VAL A 154 23.33 3.03 2.21
C VAL A 154 24.57 3.91 2.05
N GLY A 155 24.80 4.81 3.00
CA GLY A 155 25.94 5.75 3.00
C GLY A 155 25.64 7.09 2.33
N THR A 156 25.04 7.11 1.14
CA THR A 156 24.76 8.37 0.42
C THR A 156 23.36 8.91 0.67
N GLY A 157 22.39 8.04 0.96
CA GLY A 157 20.98 8.42 1.11
C GLY A 157 20.26 8.71 -0.21
N ASP A 158 20.93 8.50 -1.36
CA ASP A 158 20.35 8.71 -2.68
C ASP A 158 19.18 7.77 -2.91
N VAL A 159 18.10 8.30 -3.49
CA VAL A 159 16.91 7.52 -3.81
C VAL A 159 17.20 6.65 -5.02
N THR A 160 17.04 5.34 -4.86
CA THR A 160 17.23 4.35 -5.92
C THR A 160 15.97 4.22 -6.78
N ARG A 161 16.03 3.42 -7.85
CA ARG A 161 14.84 3.01 -8.62
C ARG A 161 14.15 1.77 -8.07
N LEU A 162 14.64 1.20 -6.97
CA LEU A 162 14.06 -0.01 -6.36
C LEU A 162 12.93 0.38 -5.41
N GLU A 163 11.72 -0.08 -5.70
CA GLU A 163 10.56 0.08 -4.82
C GLU A 163 10.83 -0.53 -3.43
N ASN A 164 10.34 0.13 -2.38
CA ASN A 164 10.36 -0.41 -1.03
C ASN A 164 9.32 -1.56 -0.88
N GLY A 165 9.36 -2.25 0.26
CA GLY A 165 8.47 -3.39 0.51
C GLY A 165 6.98 -3.03 0.54
N ALA A 166 6.62 -1.89 1.13
CA ALA A 166 5.25 -1.44 1.25
C ALA A 166 4.65 -1.09 -0.12
N THR A 167 5.38 -0.38 -0.97
CA THR A 167 4.99 -0.06 -2.35
C THR A 167 4.75 -1.32 -3.17
N LYS A 168 5.68 -2.28 -3.12
CA LYS A 168 5.52 -3.59 -3.77
C LYS A 168 4.29 -4.35 -3.26
N ALA A 169 4.07 -4.33 -1.95
CA ALA A 169 2.92 -5.00 -1.34
C ALA A 169 1.60 -4.40 -1.76
N LYS A 170 1.46 -3.06 -1.77
CA LYS A 170 0.27 -2.35 -2.28
C LYS A 170 0.01 -2.75 -3.73
N ARG A 171 1.03 -2.70 -4.60
CA ARG A 171 0.89 -3.09 -6.02
C ARG A 171 0.40 -4.54 -6.16
N ARG A 172 1.02 -5.50 -5.48
CA ARG A 172 0.59 -6.92 -5.50
C ARG A 172 -0.85 -7.09 -4.99
N PHE A 173 -1.22 -6.34 -3.96
CA PHE A 173 -2.59 -6.35 -3.43
C PHE A 173 -3.59 -5.85 -4.47
N LEU A 174 -3.34 -4.69 -5.09
CA LEU A 174 -4.19 -4.13 -6.14
C LEU A 174 -4.35 -5.11 -7.33
N GLU A 175 -3.23 -5.68 -7.80
CA GLU A 175 -3.24 -6.69 -8.86
C GLU A 175 -4.08 -7.91 -8.46
N ARG A 176 -3.95 -8.37 -7.21
CA ARG A 176 -4.67 -9.55 -6.70
C ARG A 176 -6.17 -9.32 -6.56
N VAL A 177 -6.60 -8.11 -6.21
CA VAL A 177 -8.01 -7.74 -6.15
C VAL A 177 -8.57 -7.29 -7.52
N GLY A 178 -7.81 -7.53 -8.59
CA GLY A 178 -8.27 -7.45 -9.99
C GLY A 178 -7.98 -6.13 -10.70
N TRP A 179 -7.18 -5.23 -10.12
CA TRP A 179 -6.78 -4.00 -10.79
C TRP A 179 -5.60 -4.24 -11.74
N LYS A 180 -5.68 -3.64 -12.93
CA LYS A 180 -4.51 -3.37 -13.76
C LYS A 180 -3.81 -2.12 -13.23
N VAL A 181 -2.61 -2.29 -12.68
CA VAL A 181 -1.86 -1.19 -12.05
C VAL A 181 -0.86 -0.58 -13.04
N ILE A 182 -0.87 0.75 -13.13
CA ILE A 182 0.07 1.57 -13.89
C ILE A 182 0.82 2.46 -12.90
N ASN A 183 2.07 2.10 -12.59
CA ASN A 183 2.92 2.90 -11.71
C ASN A 183 3.63 4.01 -12.50
N LEU A 184 3.52 5.24 -11.98
CA LEU A 184 4.22 6.43 -12.44
C LEU A 184 5.37 6.72 -11.48
N ASN A 185 6.59 6.42 -11.91
CA ASN A 185 7.79 6.67 -11.13
C ASN A 185 8.08 8.17 -11.04
N TYR A 186 8.33 8.71 -9.84
CA TYR A 186 8.63 10.13 -9.68
C TYR A 186 9.89 10.57 -10.44
N GLN A 187 10.90 9.71 -10.62
CA GLN A 187 12.13 10.05 -11.35
C GLN A 187 11.81 10.35 -12.81
N ASP A 188 11.05 9.46 -13.47
CA ASP A 188 10.56 9.69 -14.84
C ASP A 188 9.68 10.96 -14.91
N TRP A 189 8.84 11.17 -13.89
CA TRP A 189 7.95 12.33 -13.85
C TRP A 189 8.69 13.66 -13.71
N ILE A 190 9.73 13.73 -12.86
CA ILE A 190 10.51 14.96 -12.65
C ILE A 190 11.15 15.44 -13.95
N GLU A 191 11.55 14.53 -14.84
CA GLU A 191 12.15 14.85 -16.13
C GLU A 191 11.17 15.60 -17.05
N VAL A 192 9.87 15.29 -16.98
CA VAL A 192 8.84 15.80 -17.92
C VAL A 192 7.85 16.79 -17.30
N ARG A 193 7.75 16.88 -15.97
CA ARG A 193 6.68 17.64 -15.27
C ARG A 193 6.66 19.14 -15.56
N HIS A 194 7.79 19.71 -16.01
CA HIS A 194 7.92 21.13 -16.29
C HIS A 194 7.37 21.52 -17.67
N ASN A 195 7.29 20.56 -18.61
CA ASN A 195 6.71 20.75 -19.93
C ASN A 195 5.39 19.98 -20.05
N LYS A 196 4.29 20.72 -20.14
CA LYS A 196 2.95 20.13 -20.21
C LYS A 196 2.77 19.15 -21.38
N SER A 197 3.37 19.43 -22.54
CA SER A 197 3.26 18.57 -23.72
C SER A 197 4.02 17.25 -23.54
N GLU A 198 5.21 17.31 -22.94
CA GLU A 198 6.00 16.11 -22.60
C GLU A 198 5.31 15.26 -21.53
N GLY A 199 4.77 15.89 -20.49
CA GLY A 199 3.98 15.19 -19.46
C GLY A 199 2.76 14.47 -20.05
N ILE A 200 2.03 15.12 -20.97
CA ILE A 200 0.90 14.49 -21.68
C ILE A 200 1.38 13.30 -22.54
N LEU A 201 2.50 13.46 -23.27
CA LEU A 201 3.04 12.38 -24.10
C LEU A 201 3.51 11.19 -23.24
N PHE A 202 4.14 11.46 -22.11
CA PHE A 202 4.55 10.46 -21.12
C PHE A 202 3.35 9.66 -20.60
N LEU A 203 2.29 10.34 -20.17
CA LEU A 203 1.08 9.68 -19.67
C LEU A 203 0.37 8.88 -20.78
N LYS A 204 0.27 9.45 -21.99
CA LYS A 204 -0.29 8.75 -23.15
C LYS A 204 0.48 7.46 -23.45
N LYS A 205 1.81 7.50 -23.38
CA LYS A 205 2.66 6.33 -23.55
C LYS A 205 2.40 5.29 -22.45
N LYS A 206 2.40 5.67 -21.18
CA LYS A 206 2.13 4.75 -20.05
C LYS A 206 0.77 4.06 -20.18
N LEU A 207 -0.27 4.82 -20.56
CA LEU A 207 -1.62 4.28 -20.81
C LEU A 207 -1.62 3.31 -22.00
N SER A 208 -0.98 3.67 -23.10
CA SER A 208 -0.86 2.83 -24.30
C SER A 208 -0.09 1.53 -24.03
N ASP A 209 1.04 1.61 -23.33
CA ASP A 209 1.88 0.45 -22.96
C ASP A 209 1.09 -0.52 -22.06
N ALA A 210 0.17 0.00 -21.24
CA ALA A 210 -0.76 -0.80 -20.43
C ALA A 210 -1.99 -1.30 -21.20
N GLY A 211 -2.10 -0.98 -22.50
CA GLY A 211 -3.22 -1.37 -23.36
C GLY A 211 -4.53 -0.63 -23.06
N VAL A 212 -4.46 0.55 -22.46
CA VAL A 212 -5.63 1.40 -22.19
C VAL A 212 -6.02 2.13 -23.47
N LYS A 213 -7.29 2.00 -23.85
CA LYS A 213 -7.88 2.77 -24.96
C LYS A 213 -8.50 4.05 -24.39
N LEU A 214 -8.09 5.18 -24.94
CA LEU A 214 -8.61 6.52 -24.59
C LEU A 214 -9.85 6.84 -25.41
#